data_AF-A0AAW7WF88-F1
#
_entry.id   AF-A0AAW7WF88-F1
#
_cell.length_a   1.000
_cell.length_b   1.000
_cell.length_c   1.000
_cell.angle_alpha   90.00
_cell.angle_beta   90.00
_cell.angle_gamma   90.00
#
_symmetry.space_group_name_H-M   'P 1'
#
loop_
_entity.id
_entity.type
_entity.pdbx_description
1 polymer ?
#
loop_
_entity_poly.entity_id
_entity_poly.type
_entity_poly.pdbx_seq_one_letter_code
_entity_poly.pdbx_strand_id
1 'polypeptide(L)'
;MAVVTLLSDFIDGTSMALAEDTDAADLNAFMTANQGRLWASVQQRRRQRRQTIERRGPGTVYFAADTPGAAAVERYLSSDTGSAEEAAAMQAMKTAGVEIAPHVGADRERDALLNGQLRGLTAQAKAEGFG
;
A
#
# COMPACT_ATOMS: atom_id res chain seq x y z
N MET A 1 -12.18 1.38 -15.61
CA MET A 1 -10.90 0.66 -15.60
C MET A 1 -10.37 0.73 -14.19
N ALA A 2 -9.89 -0.39 -13.65
CA ALA A 2 -9.41 -0.44 -12.28
C ALA A 2 -8.03 0.22 -12.19
N VAL A 3 -7.76 0.88 -11.07
CA VAL A 3 -6.51 1.56 -10.79
C VAL A 3 -5.97 1.06 -9.48
N VAL A 4 -4.68 0.75 -9.46
CA VAL A 4 -3.97 0.37 -8.26
C VAL A 4 -2.90 1.42 -7.93
N THR A 5 -2.90 1.90 -6.70
CA THR A 5 -1.98 2.93 -6.24
C THR A 5 -1.13 2.40 -5.09
N LEU A 6 0.19 2.45 -5.21
CA LEU A 6 1.14 2.16 -4.14
C LEU A 6 1.67 3.46 -3.54
N LEU A 7 1.35 3.73 -2.27
CA LEU A 7 2.00 4.74 -1.44
C LEU A 7 3.17 4.10 -0.69
N SER A 8 4.34 4.76 -0.69
CA SER A 8 5.52 4.30 0.04
C SER A 8 6.29 5.47 0.65
N ASP A 9 6.72 5.28 1.90
CA ASP A 9 7.59 6.21 2.63
C ASP A 9 9.03 5.73 2.63
N PHE A 10 9.96 6.67 2.60
CA PHE A 10 11.39 6.42 2.47
C PHE A 10 12.18 6.98 3.65
N ILE A 11 13.37 6.40 3.88
CA ILE A 11 14.22 6.80 5.00
C ILE A 11 14.75 8.25 4.89
N ASP A 12 14.71 8.82 3.70
CA ASP A 12 15.10 10.21 3.43
C ASP A 12 13.98 11.22 3.78
N GLY A 13 12.88 10.75 4.39
CA GLY A 13 11.74 11.57 4.80
C GLY A 13 10.78 11.92 3.67
N THR A 14 11.01 11.40 2.46
CA THR A 14 10.10 11.60 1.32
C THR A 14 9.11 10.45 1.19
N SER A 15 7.99 10.72 0.50
CA SER A 15 6.99 9.72 0.13
C SER A 15 6.80 9.70 -1.38
N MET A 16 6.31 8.59 -1.92
CA MET A 16 5.93 8.44 -3.32
C MET A 16 4.65 7.63 -3.44
N ALA A 17 3.66 8.21 -4.12
CA ALA A 17 2.50 7.48 -4.63
C ALA A 17 2.71 7.15 -6.11
N LEU A 18 2.43 5.91 -6.49
CA LEU A 18 2.48 5.44 -7.87
C LEU A 18 1.17 4.72 -8.22
N ALA A 19 0.44 5.26 -9.19
CA ALA A 19 -0.73 4.61 -9.76
C ALA A 19 -0.38 3.89 -11.08
N GLU A 20 -0.97 2.72 -11.29
CA GLU A 20 -0.99 1.99 -12.57
C GLU A 20 -2.41 1.49 -12.85
N ASP A 21 -2.80 1.51 -14.12
CA ASP A 21 -4.03 0.86 -14.57
C ASP A 21 -3.86 -0.66 -14.51
N THR A 22 -4.96 -1.37 -14.22
CA THR A 22 -4.95 -2.83 -14.12
C THR A 22 -6.25 -3.45 -14.62
N ASP A 23 -6.11 -4.65 -15.21
CA ASP A 23 -7.24 -5.51 -15.60
C ASP A 23 -7.58 -6.55 -14.52
N ALA A 24 -6.89 -6.51 -13.36
CA ALA A 24 -7.22 -7.38 -12.24
C ALA A 24 -8.64 -7.11 -11.74
N ALA A 25 -9.37 -8.19 -11.41
CA ALA A 25 -10.75 -8.09 -10.96
C ALA A 25 -10.88 -7.49 -9.56
N ASP A 26 -9.91 -7.75 -8.68
CA ASP A 26 -9.86 -7.29 -7.30
C ASP A 26 -8.40 -7.17 -6.81
N LEU A 27 -8.23 -6.66 -5.60
CA LEU A 27 -6.91 -6.51 -4.98
C LEU A 27 -6.17 -7.84 -4.83
N ASN A 28 -6.86 -8.93 -4.49
CA ASN A 28 -6.22 -10.22 -4.27
C ASN A 28 -5.66 -10.81 -5.58
N ALA A 29 -6.43 -10.72 -6.67
CA ALA A 29 -6.01 -11.08 -8.01
C ALA A 29 -4.81 -10.25 -8.45
N PHE A 30 -4.83 -8.93 -8.18
CA PHE A 30 -3.70 -8.06 -8.48
C PHE A 30 -2.45 -8.47 -7.69
N MET A 31 -2.57 -8.61 -6.37
CA MET A 31 -1.47 -8.93 -5.48
C MET A 31 -0.90 -10.32 -5.77
N THR A 32 -1.70 -11.26 -6.28
CA THR A 32 -1.21 -12.59 -6.67
C THR A 32 -0.46 -12.56 -8.00
N ALA A 33 -1.00 -11.87 -9.02
CA ALA A 33 -0.43 -11.87 -10.37
C ALA A 33 0.75 -10.90 -10.55
N ASN A 34 0.81 -9.81 -9.76
CA ASN A 34 1.76 -8.71 -9.95
C ASN A 34 2.62 -8.44 -8.71
N GLN A 35 3.00 -9.49 -7.97
CA GLN A 35 3.84 -9.39 -6.77
C GLN A 35 5.11 -8.57 -7.06
N GLY A 36 5.15 -7.33 -6.54
CA GLY A 36 6.31 -6.45 -6.65
C GLY A 36 6.44 -5.61 -7.93
N ARG A 37 5.49 -5.68 -8.89
CA ARG A 37 5.55 -4.84 -10.12
C ARG A 37 5.53 -3.35 -9.79
N LEU A 38 4.54 -2.90 -9.01
CA LEU A 38 4.44 -1.50 -8.56
C LEU A 38 5.69 -1.08 -7.80
N TRP A 39 6.24 -1.96 -6.98
CA TRP A 39 7.45 -1.67 -6.22
C TRP A 39 8.68 -1.48 -7.14
N ALA A 40 8.85 -2.32 -8.16
CA ALA A 40 9.90 -2.16 -9.16
C ALA A 40 9.78 -0.82 -9.89
N SER A 41 8.55 -0.43 -10.29
CA SER A 41 8.28 0.88 -10.90
C SER A 41 8.62 2.05 -9.97
N VAL A 42 8.30 1.95 -8.67
CA VAL A 42 8.68 2.94 -7.65
C VAL A 42 10.21 3.05 -7.53
N GLN A 43 10.92 1.91 -7.42
CA GLN A 43 12.38 1.90 -7.35
C GLN A 43 13.01 2.52 -8.59
N GLN A 44 12.49 2.21 -9.78
CA GLN A 44 12.97 2.78 -11.05
C GLN A 44 12.82 4.31 -11.07
N ARG A 45 11.63 4.83 -10.73
CA ARG A 45 11.38 6.28 -10.71
C ARG A 45 12.28 7.00 -9.70
N ARG A 46 12.51 6.42 -8.53
CA ARG A 46 13.39 7.02 -7.52
C ARG A 46 14.86 6.99 -7.91
N ARG A 47 15.33 5.91 -8.53
CA ARG A 47 16.69 5.85 -9.13
C ARG A 47 16.90 6.95 -10.18
N GLN A 48 15.92 7.18 -11.06
CA GLN A 48 15.97 8.25 -12.05
C GLN A 48 16.09 9.64 -11.41
N ARG A 49 15.45 9.84 -10.25
CA ARG A 49 15.51 11.08 -9.46
C ARG A 49 16.70 11.17 -8.52
N ARG A 50 17.60 10.17 -8.53
CA ARG A 50 18.74 10.05 -7.59
C ARG A 50 18.32 10.07 -6.12
N GLN A 51 17.16 9.49 -5.82
CA GLN A 51 16.62 9.37 -4.46
C GLN A 51 16.90 7.97 -3.89
N THR A 52 16.89 7.83 -2.56
CA THR A 52 17.04 6.50 -1.94
C THR A 52 15.90 5.58 -2.35
N ILE A 53 16.17 4.28 -2.48
CA ILE A 53 15.14 3.24 -2.67
C ILE A 53 14.83 2.51 -1.35
N GLU A 54 15.49 2.88 -0.26
CA GLU A 54 15.30 2.27 1.04
C GLU A 54 14.04 2.84 1.70
N ARG A 55 13.09 1.95 1.99
CA ARG A 55 11.80 2.28 2.58
C ARG A 55 11.90 2.43 4.08
N ARG A 56 11.08 3.32 4.64
CA ARG A 56 10.91 3.46 6.09
C ARG A 56 10.07 2.32 6.68
N GLY A 57 9.24 1.68 5.87
CA GLY A 57 8.35 0.59 6.28
C GLY A 57 7.50 0.05 5.13
N PRO A 58 6.54 -0.86 5.41
CA PRO A 58 5.62 -1.34 4.42
C PRO A 58 4.83 -0.17 3.84
N GLY A 59 4.51 -0.25 2.55
CA GLY A 59 3.68 0.74 1.91
C GLY A 59 2.23 0.34 1.97
N THR A 60 1.40 1.15 1.34
CA THR A 60 -0.04 0.93 1.29
C THR A 60 -0.47 0.85 -0.16
N VAL A 61 -1.14 -0.25 -0.50
CA VAL A 61 -1.81 -0.41 -1.79
C VAL A 61 -3.27 -0.05 -1.63
N TYR A 62 -3.75 0.77 -2.54
CA TYR A 62 -5.15 1.12 -2.73
C TYR A 62 -5.59 0.54 -4.06
N PHE A 63 -6.64 -0.28 -4.06
CA PHE A 63 -7.24 -0.81 -5.28
C PHE A 63 -8.62 -0.18 -5.46
N ALA A 64 -8.79 0.55 -6.55
CA ALA A 64 -10.06 1.12 -6.96
C ALA A 64 -10.57 0.39 -8.20
N ALA A 65 -11.76 -0.21 -8.11
CA ALA A 65 -12.36 -0.94 -9.23
C ALA A 65 -12.80 -0.02 -10.38
N ASP A 66 -13.00 1.27 -10.09
CA ASP A 66 -13.53 2.25 -11.03
C ASP A 66 -12.91 3.65 -10.88
N THR A 67 -13.29 4.54 -11.81
CA THR A 67 -12.79 5.91 -11.87
C THR A 67 -13.19 6.76 -10.66
N PRO A 68 -14.44 6.70 -10.13
CA PRO A 68 -14.80 7.35 -8.88
C PRO A 68 -13.92 6.93 -7.69
N GLY A 69 -13.66 5.64 -7.53
CA GLY A 69 -12.77 5.13 -6.49
C GLY A 69 -11.34 5.65 -6.66
N ALA A 70 -10.82 5.65 -7.89
CA ALA A 70 -9.48 6.16 -8.17
C ALA A 70 -9.34 7.66 -7.84
N ALA A 71 -10.35 8.46 -8.19
CA ALA A 71 -10.39 9.88 -7.86
C ALA A 71 -10.48 10.13 -6.34
N ALA A 72 -11.18 9.27 -5.60
CA ALA A 72 -11.22 9.34 -4.14
C ALA A 72 -9.86 9.03 -3.50
N VAL A 73 -9.12 8.05 -4.05
CA VAL A 73 -7.74 7.75 -3.63
C VAL A 73 -6.81 8.93 -3.91
N GLU A 74 -6.88 9.50 -5.11
CA GLU A 74 -6.05 10.67 -5.47
C GLU A 74 -6.29 11.84 -4.51
N ARG A 75 -7.57 12.17 -4.25
CA ARG A 75 -7.94 13.23 -3.31
C ARG A 75 -7.45 12.94 -1.90
N TYR A 76 -7.56 11.70 -1.43
CA TYR A 76 -7.06 11.30 -0.12
C TYR A 76 -5.55 11.53 -0.02
N LEU A 77 -4.78 11.08 -1.03
CA LEU A 77 -3.32 11.19 -1.05
C LEU A 77 -2.81 12.62 -1.25
N SER A 78 -3.62 13.51 -1.81
CA SER A 78 -3.29 14.93 -1.96
C SER A 78 -3.76 15.81 -0.79
N SER A 79 -4.52 15.26 0.15
CA SER A 79 -5.08 16.02 1.27
C SER A 79 -4.05 16.23 2.38
N ASP A 80 -4.16 17.35 3.08
CA ASP A 80 -3.40 17.58 4.31
C ASP A 80 -3.85 16.60 5.40
N THR A 81 -2.88 16.02 6.13
CA THR A 81 -3.18 15.10 7.24
C THR A 81 -3.97 15.80 8.34
N GLY A 82 -5.06 15.18 8.78
CA GLY A 82 -6.00 15.69 9.76
C GLY A 82 -7.02 16.68 9.20
N SER A 83 -7.01 16.97 7.90
CA SER A 83 -7.95 17.90 7.29
C SER A 83 -9.36 17.31 7.15
N ALA A 84 -10.36 18.18 7.05
CA ALA A 84 -11.73 17.77 6.72
C ALA A 84 -11.81 17.14 5.32
N GLU A 85 -10.92 17.56 4.41
CA GLU A 85 -10.82 16.98 3.07
C GLU A 85 -10.31 15.54 3.12
N GLU A 86 -9.28 15.26 3.93
CA GLU A 86 -8.78 13.90 4.14
C GLU A 86 -9.90 12.99 4.66
N ALA A 87 -10.66 13.45 5.66
CA ALA A 87 -11.76 12.68 6.23
C ALA A 87 -12.88 12.41 5.20
N ALA A 88 -13.22 13.42 4.38
CA ALA A 88 -14.22 13.29 3.33
C ALA A 88 -13.75 12.33 2.22
N ALA A 89 -12.48 12.42 1.81
CA ALA A 89 -11.89 11.54 0.81
C ALA A 89 -11.81 10.09 1.33
N MET A 90 -11.44 9.89 2.60
CA MET A 90 -11.47 8.57 3.25
C MET A 90 -12.88 7.97 3.25
N GLN A 91 -13.90 8.78 3.54
CA GLN A 91 -15.30 8.32 3.48
C GLN A 91 -15.74 7.98 2.06
N ALA A 92 -15.30 8.76 1.06
CA ALA A 92 -15.56 8.49 -0.35
C ALA A 92 -14.90 7.18 -0.80
N MET A 93 -13.65 6.91 -0.41
CA MET A 93 -12.96 5.65 -0.70
C MET A 93 -13.73 4.45 -0.13
N LYS A 94 -14.17 4.53 1.14
CA LYS A 94 -14.99 3.47 1.76
C LYS A 94 -16.29 3.24 1.01
N THR A 95 -16.96 4.31 0.61
CA THR A 95 -18.24 4.23 -0.12
C THR A 95 -18.07 3.64 -1.51
N ALA A 96 -16.95 3.94 -2.17
CA ALA A 96 -16.57 3.39 -3.47
C ALA A 96 -16.02 1.96 -3.39
N GLY A 97 -15.91 1.37 -2.19
CA GLY A 97 -15.39 0.01 -2.02
C GLY A 97 -13.89 -0.12 -2.34
N VAL A 98 -13.10 0.94 -2.16
CA VAL A 98 -11.65 0.89 -2.35
C VAL A 98 -11.04 -0.09 -1.34
N GLU A 99 -10.33 -1.09 -1.85
CA GLU A 99 -9.63 -2.07 -1.02
C GLU A 99 -8.25 -1.53 -0.64
N ILE A 100 -7.83 -1.75 0.61
CA ILE A 100 -6.57 -1.24 1.14
C ILE A 100 -5.80 -2.40 1.78
N ALA A 101 -4.53 -2.58 1.40
CA ALA A 101 -3.66 -3.58 2.00
C ALA A 101 -2.23 -3.06 2.20
N PRO A 102 -1.50 -3.60 3.20
CA PRO A 102 -0.07 -3.37 3.31
C PRO A 102 0.66 -4.02 2.12
N HIS A 103 1.64 -3.32 1.57
CA HIS A 103 2.54 -3.85 0.55
C HIS A 103 3.95 -3.96 1.10
N VAL A 104 4.39 -5.21 1.24
CA VAL A 104 5.72 -5.60 1.69
C VAL A 104 6.58 -5.86 0.47
N GLY A 105 7.54 -4.98 0.17
CA GLY A 105 8.34 -5.03 -1.06
C GLY A 105 9.66 -5.78 -0.93
N ALA A 106 10.23 -5.86 0.28
CA ALA A 106 11.50 -6.56 0.54
C ALA A 106 11.39 -7.64 1.61
N ASP A 107 12.24 -8.66 1.55
CA ASP A 107 12.29 -9.76 2.53
C ASP A 107 12.45 -9.27 3.97
N ARG A 108 13.27 -8.22 4.19
CA ARG A 108 13.41 -7.58 5.52
C ARG A 108 12.13 -6.92 6.02
N GLU A 109 11.32 -6.37 5.12
CA GLU A 109 10.00 -5.81 5.50
C GLU A 109 9.02 -6.94 5.82
N ARG A 110 9.15 -8.09 5.12
CA ARG A 110 8.36 -9.29 5.39
C ARG A 110 8.71 -9.86 6.76
N ASP A 111 10.00 -9.94 7.07
CA ASP A 111 10.48 -10.32 8.39
C ASP A 111 10.03 -9.32 9.45
N ALA A 112 10.04 -8.01 9.21
CA ALA A 112 9.56 -7.03 10.17
C ALA A 112 8.05 -7.13 10.42
N LEU A 113 7.23 -7.36 9.37
CA LEU A 113 5.79 -7.52 9.49
C LEU A 113 5.43 -8.83 10.21
N LEU A 114 6.00 -9.95 9.78
CA LEU A 114 5.76 -11.27 10.37
C LEU A 114 6.33 -11.37 11.78
N ASN A 115 7.57 -10.94 12.02
CA ASN A 115 8.18 -10.99 13.36
C ASN A 115 7.65 -9.90 14.29
N GLY A 116 7.19 -8.76 13.77
CA GLY A 116 6.50 -7.74 14.55
C GLY A 116 5.17 -8.23 15.11
N GLN A 117 4.40 -9.01 14.33
CA GLN A 117 3.18 -9.69 14.79
C GLN A 117 3.50 -10.88 15.72
N LEU A 118 4.60 -11.60 15.51
CA LEU A 118 5.02 -12.73 16.36
C LEU A 118 5.65 -12.31 17.71
N ARG A 119 6.04 -11.04 17.89
CA ARG A 119 6.58 -10.53 19.16
C ARG A 119 5.54 -10.40 20.28
N GLY A 120 4.24 -10.46 19.96
CA GLY A 120 3.15 -10.46 20.92
C GLY A 120 2.52 -11.84 21.19
N LEU A 121 2.90 -12.86 20.43
CA LEU A 121 2.38 -14.22 20.64
C LEU A 121 3.22 -14.90 21.71
N THR A 122 2.64 -15.06 22.91
CA THR A 122 3.21 -15.90 23.96
C THR A 122 3.54 -17.29 23.38
N ALA A 123 4.52 -17.99 23.95
CA ALA A 123 4.91 -19.32 23.47
C ALA A 123 3.72 -20.29 23.35
N GLN A 124 2.65 -20.04 24.11
CA GLN A 124 1.39 -20.77 24.08
C GLN A 124 0.58 -20.55 22.78
N ALA A 125 0.48 -19.31 22.28
CA ALA A 125 -0.25 -19.01 21.05
C ALA A 125 0.47 -19.51 19.78
N LYS A 126 1.79 -19.76 19.85
CA LYS A 126 2.56 -20.43 18.79
C LYS A 126 2.33 -21.96 18.76
N ALA A 127 1.90 -22.56 19.87
CA ALA A 127 1.77 -24.01 20.00
C ALA A 127 0.38 -24.53 19.59
N GLU A 128 -0.68 -23.72 19.75
CA GLU A 128 -2.05 -24.19 19.52
C GLU A 128 -2.61 -23.90 18.12
N GLY A 129 -1.96 -23.05 17.32
CA GLY A 129 -2.51 -22.64 16.03
C GLY A 129 -3.75 -21.75 16.18
N PHE A 130 -4.07 -20.95 15.17
CA PHE A 130 -5.25 -20.09 15.18
C PHE A 130 -6.51 -20.95 15.09
N GLY A 131 -7.18 -21.17 16.23
CA GLY A 131 -8.56 -21.67 16.33
C GLY A 131 -9.58 -20.54 16.34
#